data_AF-A0A023UN01-F1
#
_entry.id   AF-A0A023UN01-F1
#
_cell.length_a   1.000
_cell.length_b   1.000
_cell.length_c   1.000
_cell.angle_alpha   90.00
_cell.angle_beta   90.00
_cell.angle_gamma   90.00
#
_symmetry.space_group_name_H-M   'P 1'
#
loop_
_entity.id
_entity.type
_entity.pdbx_description
1 polymer ?
#
loop_
_entity_poly.entity_id
_entity_poly.type
_entity_poly.pdbx_seq_one_letter_code
_entity_poly.pdbx_strand_id
1 'polypeptide(L)'
;DTSDQWLIGFIEAEGSFQFINNKPSFEMSQRMDRNSIITAIAHKLNNLPNIYNIKPTNTLYVNTSNDRMGLLTLYYRATNYIYYILIPYLSSLKWYSRKNTDFQLWIRLLEIKTTGYDNIEKGLNYINDIKATMNRNRYFTNDQIIGEVTNNNNITDQDISNFKPTFALNPYVPFKTLAKATNLNTQLYSVWVYIKIDDKTIYYNTFVSMNYMAKALQLKPHTISKYRDYNKATPNMMLTN
;
A
#
# COMPACT_ATOMS: atom_id res chain seq x y z
N ASP A 1 14.13 24.03 -16.47
CA ASP A 1 12.98 23.12 -16.62
C ASP A 1 13.42 21.69 -16.86
N THR A 2 12.81 20.75 -16.14
CA THR A 2 12.87 19.32 -16.47
C THR A 2 11.70 19.02 -17.41
N SER A 3 11.95 18.77 -18.70
CA SER A 3 10.87 18.41 -19.63
C SER A 3 10.18 17.12 -19.19
N ASP A 4 8.95 16.88 -19.66
CA ASP A 4 8.22 15.65 -19.32
C ASP A 4 8.94 14.40 -19.83
N GLN A 5 9.55 14.47 -21.02
CA GLN A 5 10.35 13.38 -21.59
C GLN A 5 11.63 13.13 -20.78
N TRP A 6 12.26 14.18 -20.25
CA TRP A 6 13.41 14.01 -19.37
C TRP A 6 13.01 13.39 -18.04
N LEU A 7 11.90 13.85 -17.46
CA LEU A 7 11.39 13.33 -16.19
C LEU A 7 11.02 11.85 -16.30
N ILE A 8 10.32 11.44 -17.38
CA ILE A 8 9.96 10.04 -17.54
C ILE A 8 11.20 9.16 -17.69
N GLY A 9 12.20 9.58 -18.47
CA GLY A 9 13.48 8.87 -18.56
C GLY A 9 14.18 8.75 -17.21
N PHE A 10 14.15 9.81 -16.39
CA PHE A 10 14.68 9.77 -15.02
C PHE A 10 13.90 8.79 -14.13
N ILE A 11 12.56 8.78 -14.18
CA ILE A 11 11.73 7.83 -13.43
C ILE A 11 12.01 6.39 -13.88
N GLU A 12 12.15 6.17 -15.19
CA GLU A 12 12.47 4.87 -15.77
C GLU A 12 13.84 4.33 -15.32
N ALA A 13 14.79 5.21 -15.02
CA ALA A 13 16.06 4.81 -14.41
C ALA A 13 15.93 4.68 -12.87
N GLU A 14 15.63 5.78 -12.17
CA GLU A 14 15.82 5.95 -10.72
C GLU A 14 14.55 5.81 -9.88
N GLY A 15 13.37 5.80 -10.52
CA GLY A 15 12.09 5.69 -9.84
C GLY A 15 11.79 4.28 -9.33
N SER A 16 11.06 4.18 -8.22
CA SER A 16 10.64 2.92 -7.62
C SER A 16 9.17 3.00 -7.20
N PHE A 17 8.38 2.07 -7.75
CA PHE A 17 6.98 1.88 -7.40
C PHE A 17 6.87 0.80 -6.35
N GLN A 18 6.36 1.16 -5.17
CA GLN A 18 6.40 0.30 -3.99
C GLN A 18 5.02 0.11 -3.40
N PHE A 19 4.82 -1.07 -2.81
CA PHE A 19 3.63 -1.39 -2.03
C PHE A 19 4.05 -2.11 -0.74
N ILE A 20 4.32 -1.31 0.29
CA ILE A 20 4.89 -1.77 1.57
C ILE A 20 3.84 -1.58 2.66
N ASN A 21 3.64 -2.59 3.51
CA ASN A 21 2.66 -2.56 4.61
C ASN A 21 1.25 -2.15 4.13
N ASN A 22 0.81 -2.69 2.98
CA ASN A 22 -0.44 -2.37 2.30
C ASN A 22 -0.65 -0.88 2.01
N LYS A 23 0.45 -0.17 1.73
CA LYS A 23 0.43 1.24 1.34
C LYS A 23 1.21 1.45 0.06
N PRO A 24 0.62 2.15 -0.92
CA PRO A 24 1.34 2.55 -2.12
C PRO A 24 2.33 3.66 -1.79
N SER A 25 3.48 3.61 -2.45
CA SER A 25 4.46 4.66 -2.41
C SER A 25 5.24 4.75 -3.71
N PHE A 26 5.61 5.97 -4.04
CA PHE A 26 6.51 6.26 -5.15
C PHE A 26 7.74 6.96 -4.60
N GLU A 27 8.92 6.48 -4.95
CA GLU A 27 10.18 7.09 -4.54
C GLU A 27 11.17 7.18 -5.68
N MET A 28 12.16 8.05 -5.50
CA MET A 28 13.32 8.18 -6.36
C MET A 28 14.48 8.67 -5.51
N SER A 29 15.68 8.22 -5.85
CA SER A 29 16.89 8.57 -5.10
C SER A 29 17.93 9.18 -6.03
N GLN A 30 18.76 10.04 -5.47
CA GLN A 30 19.89 10.64 -6.17
C GLN A 30 21.00 10.94 -5.16
N ARG A 31 22.26 10.94 -5.61
CA ARG A 31 23.38 11.33 -4.75
C ARG A 31 23.20 12.76 -4.22
N MET A 32 23.61 13.00 -2.98
CA MET A 32 23.46 14.31 -2.32
C MET A 32 24.16 15.45 -3.06
N ASP A 33 25.30 15.18 -3.69
CA ASP A 33 26.02 16.16 -4.52
C ASP A 33 25.27 16.58 -5.79
N ARG A 34 24.17 15.88 -6.11
CA ARG A 34 23.24 16.18 -7.20
C ARG A 34 21.84 16.54 -6.68
N ASN A 35 21.74 17.10 -5.46
CA ASN A 35 20.46 17.45 -4.83
C ASN A 35 19.58 18.41 -5.65
N SER A 36 20.17 19.21 -6.54
CA SER A 36 19.44 20.17 -7.38
C SER A 36 18.46 19.46 -8.31
N ILE A 37 18.83 18.27 -8.79
CA ILE A 37 17.98 17.44 -9.66
C ILE A 37 16.73 17.01 -8.91
N ILE A 38 16.90 16.38 -7.74
CA ILE A 38 15.77 15.83 -7.00
C ILE A 38 14.89 16.93 -6.40
N THR A 39 15.47 18.09 -6.09
CA THR A 39 14.74 19.29 -5.66
C THR A 39 13.91 19.86 -6.80
N ALA A 40 14.46 19.93 -8.02
CA ALA A 40 13.73 20.38 -9.20
C ALA A 40 12.58 19.43 -9.55
N ILE A 41 12.78 18.11 -9.43
CA ILE A 41 11.71 17.12 -9.62
C ILE A 41 10.63 17.29 -8.55
N ALA A 42 11.01 17.44 -7.28
CA ALA A 42 10.06 17.69 -6.20
C ALA A 42 9.24 18.96 -6.47
N HIS A 43 9.89 20.06 -6.86
CA HIS A 43 9.22 21.30 -7.20
C HIS A 43 8.24 21.11 -8.36
N LYS A 44 8.64 20.44 -9.44
CA LYS A 44 7.77 20.17 -10.59
C LYS A 44 6.55 19.34 -10.18
N LEU A 45 6.76 18.22 -9.50
CA LEU A 45 5.68 17.31 -9.11
C LEU A 45 4.70 18.00 -8.15
N ASN A 46 5.20 18.75 -7.16
CA ASN A 46 4.32 19.42 -6.18
C ASN A 46 3.46 20.53 -6.78
N ASN A 47 3.84 21.04 -7.96
CA ASN A 47 3.13 22.09 -8.69
C ASN A 47 2.33 21.55 -9.89
N LEU A 48 2.11 20.24 -9.98
CA LEU A 48 1.20 19.67 -10.97
C LEU A 48 -0.22 20.26 -10.82
N PRO A 49 -1.00 20.37 -11.93
CA PRO A 49 -2.37 20.84 -11.86
C PRO A 49 -3.18 20.09 -10.81
N ASN A 50 -3.75 20.84 -9.87
CA ASN A 50 -4.35 20.28 -8.67
C ASN A 50 -5.66 21.01 -8.33
N ILE A 51 -6.70 20.71 -9.08
CA ILE A 51 -8.05 21.27 -8.90
C ILE A 51 -8.66 20.92 -7.52
N TYR A 52 -8.10 19.93 -6.84
CA TYR A 52 -8.58 19.42 -5.57
C TYR A 52 -7.86 20.02 -4.34
N ASN A 53 -6.85 20.87 -4.56
CA ASN A 53 -5.98 21.39 -3.49
C ASN A 53 -5.35 20.29 -2.61
N ILE A 54 -5.11 19.10 -3.17
CA ILE A 54 -4.50 17.97 -2.45
C ILE A 54 -3.01 18.25 -2.25
N LYS A 55 -2.60 18.53 -1.01
CA LYS A 55 -1.17 18.73 -0.74
C LYS A 55 -0.41 17.41 -0.93
N PRO A 56 0.71 17.40 -1.67
CA PRO A 56 1.62 16.26 -1.61
C PRO A 56 2.08 16.09 -0.16
N THR A 57 1.96 14.87 0.37
CA THR A 57 2.80 14.46 1.51
C THR A 57 4.01 13.77 0.91
N ASN A 58 4.89 14.61 0.37
CA ASN A 58 6.24 14.19 0.07
C ASN A 58 7.13 14.49 1.27
N THR A 59 8.23 13.77 1.33
CA THR A 59 9.27 14.05 2.32
C THR A 59 10.58 13.76 1.62
N LEU A 60 11.51 14.71 1.72
CA LEU A 60 12.89 14.50 1.34
C LEU A 60 13.60 13.90 2.53
N TYR A 61 14.20 12.73 2.35
CA TYR A 61 15.00 12.08 3.37
C TYR A 61 16.42 11.89 2.86
N VAL A 62 17.39 12.15 3.72
CA VAL A 62 18.78 11.78 3.46
C VAL A 62 18.99 10.38 4.03
N ASN A 63 19.22 9.41 3.15
CA ASN A 63 19.66 8.07 3.51
C ASN A 63 21.19 8.03 3.54
N THR A 64 21.77 7.99 4.74
CA THR A 64 23.21 7.81 4.96
C THR A 64 23.52 6.39 5.43
N SER A 65 23.05 5.37 4.71
CA SER A 65 23.44 3.99 5.01
C SER A 65 24.88 3.74 4.57
N ASN A 66 25.82 3.60 5.51
CA ASN A 66 27.24 3.13 5.48
C ASN A 66 28.19 3.48 4.31
N ASP A 67 27.72 3.97 3.18
CA ASP A 67 28.52 4.49 2.08
C ASP A 67 28.68 5.99 2.25
N ARG A 68 29.92 6.45 2.13
CA ARG A 68 30.37 7.85 2.30
C ARG A 68 29.70 8.85 1.33
N MET A 69 28.76 8.42 0.50
CA MET A 69 28.23 9.19 -0.63
C MET A 69 26.87 9.84 -0.38
N GLY A 70 26.11 9.43 0.63
CA GLY A 70 24.83 10.04 1.02
C GLY A 70 23.78 10.11 -0.10
N LEU A 71 22.73 9.31 -0.02
CA LEU A 71 21.63 9.37 -0.99
C LEU A 71 20.54 10.30 -0.46
N LEU A 72 20.06 11.20 -1.31
CA LEU A 72 18.84 11.97 -1.07
C LEU A 72 17.70 11.27 -1.79
N THR A 73 16.65 10.92 -1.04
CA THR A 73 15.48 10.22 -1.55
C THR A 73 14.25 11.12 -1.43
N LEU A 74 13.55 11.31 -2.55
CA LEU A 74 12.25 11.95 -2.62
C LEU A 74 11.18 10.88 -2.68
N TYR A 75 10.12 11.07 -1.90
CA TYR A 75 9.14 10.01 -1.71
C TYR A 75 7.76 10.58 -1.47
N TYR A 76 6.77 9.99 -2.13
CA TYR A 76 5.35 10.33 -2.03
C TYR A 76 4.57 9.17 -1.38
N ARG A 77 3.81 9.49 -0.29
CA ARG A 77 2.99 8.51 0.49
C ARG A 77 1.49 8.80 0.50
N ALA A 78 1.06 10.02 0.15
CA ALA A 78 -0.36 10.35 0.19
C ALA A 78 -1.11 9.60 -0.90
N THR A 79 -1.94 8.61 -0.52
CA THR A 79 -2.79 7.88 -1.46
C THR A 79 -3.64 8.81 -2.31
N ASN A 80 -4.26 9.85 -1.74
CA ASN A 80 -5.05 10.82 -2.51
C ASN A 80 -4.21 11.55 -3.56
N TYR A 81 -3.03 12.04 -3.18
CA TYR A 81 -2.14 12.74 -4.10
C TYR A 81 -1.67 11.80 -5.22
N ILE A 82 -1.25 10.59 -4.85
CA ILE A 82 -0.81 9.59 -5.81
C ILE A 82 -1.94 9.29 -6.80
N TYR A 83 -3.14 9.03 -6.29
CA TYR A 83 -4.29 8.60 -7.10
C TYR A 83 -4.85 9.71 -7.99
N TYR A 84 -5.09 10.91 -7.44
CA TYR A 84 -5.76 11.98 -8.17
C TYR A 84 -4.83 12.90 -8.96
N ILE A 85 -3.53 12.93 -8.64
CA ILE A 85 -2.58 13.87 -9.24
C ILE A 85 -1.45 13.13 -9.96
N LEU A 86 -0.71 12.28 -9.25
CA LEU A 86 0.50 11.66 -9.80
C LEU A 86 0.19 10.64 -10.90
N ILE A 87 -0.76 9.72 -10.66
CA ILE A 87 -1.13 8.69 -11.64
C ILE A 87 -1.67 9.31 -12.93
N PRO A 88 -2.64 10.25 -12.92
CA PRO A 88 -3.12 10.89 -14.15
C PRO A 88 -2.00 11.57 -14.93
N TYR A 89 -1.11 12.28 -14.23
CA TYR A 89 0.05 12.90 -14.85
C TYR A 89 0.98 11.87 -15.51
N LEU A 90 1.44 10.85 -14.78
CA LEU A 90 2.36 9.83 -15.31
C LEU A 90 1.73 8.96 -16.41
N SER A 91 0.41 8.75 -16.36
CA SER A 91 -0.34 8.01 -17.38
C SER A 91 -0.50 8.79 -18.68
N SER A 92 -0.41 10.12 -18.62
CA SER A 92 -0.41 10.98 -19.81
C SER A 92 0.93 11.00 -20.57
N LEU A 93 1.99 10.47 -19.95
CA LEU A 93 3.34 10.45 -20.52
C LEU A 93 3.61 9.16 -21.30
N LYS A 94 4.48 9.26 -22.30
CA LYS A 94 4.97 8.11 -23.05
C LYS A 94 6.13 7.43 -22.30
N TRP A 95 5.99 6.13 -22.08
CA TRP A 95 7.01 5.27 -21.47
C TRP A 95 7.84 4.53 -22.53
N TYR A 96 9.09 4.20 -22.20
CA TYR A 96 10.06 3.59 -23.14
C TYR A 96 10.70 2.29 -22.63
N SER A 97 10.45 1.93 -21.37
CA SER A 97 11.05 0.80 -20.69
C SER A 97 10.00 -0.14 -20.08
N ARG A 98 10.48 -1.30 -19.59
CA ARG A 98 9.66 -2.26 -18.83
C ARG A 98 9.13 -1.69 -17.51
N LYS A 99 9.64 -0.55 -17.04
CA LYS A 99 9.13 0.11 -15.83
C LYS A 99 7.68 0.56 -15.99
N ASN A 100 7.21 0.77 -17.23
CA ASN A 100 5.77 0.98 -17.46
C ASN A 100 4.95 -0.19 -16.92
N THR A 101 5.39 -1.44 -17.12
CA THR A 101 4.65 -2.59 -16.60
C THR A 101 4.64 -2.61 -15.07
N ASP A 102 5.71 -2.16 -14.40
CA ASP A 102 5.73 -2.00 -12.93
C ASP A 102 4.75 -0.92 -12.49
N PHE A 103 4.70 0.20 -13.22
CA PHE A 103 3.76 1.29 -12.99
C PHE A 103 2.30 0.84 -13.13
N GLN A 104 1.96 0.08 -14.19
CA GLN A 104 0.60 -0.45 -14.39
C GLN A 104 0.19 -1.43 -13.28
N LEU A 105 1.06 -2.37 -12.91
CA LEU A 105 0.82 -3.29 -11.80
C LEU A 105 0.63 -2.52 -10.48
N TRP A 106 1.42 -1.47 -10.27
CA TRP A 106 1.28 -0.62 -9.09
C TRP A 106 -0.05 0.14 -9.07
N ILE A 107 -0.54 0.65 -10.21
CA ILE A 107 -1.89 1.24 -10.30
C ILE A 107 -2.95 0.22 -9.85
N ARG A 108 -2.86 -1.05 -10.28
CA ARG A 108 -3.79 -2.10 -9.83
C ARG A 108 -3.77 -2.32 -8.33
N LEU A 109 -2.60 -2.29 -7.69
CA LEU A 109 -2.48 -2.34 -6.23
C LEU A 109 -3.19 -1.16 -5.55
N LEU A 110 -3.12 0.05 -6.14
CA LEU A 110 -3.87 1.20 -5.64
C LEU A 110 -5.39 1.01 -5.81
N GLU A 111 -5.86 0.50 -6.94
CA GLU A 111 -7.28 0.24 -7.17
C GLU A 111 -7.84 -0.76 -6.17
N ILE A 112 -7.16 -1.89 -5.95
CA ILE A 112 -7.52 -2.88 -4.93
C ILE A 112 -7.60 -2.22 -3.54
N LYS A 113 -6.61 -1.40 -3.21
CA LYS A 113 -6.56 -0.74 -1.89
C LYS A 113 -7.64 0.31 -1.71
N THR A 114 -7.99 1.01 -2.77
CA THR A 114 -8.92 2.15 -2.74
C THR A 114 -10.38 1.73 -2.81
N THR A 115 -10.64 0.59 -3.45
CA THR A 115 -11.92 -0.10 -3.41
C THR A 115 -12.13 -0.88 -2.09
N GLY A 116 -11.06 -1.19 -1.35
CA GLY A 116 -11.15 -2.03 -0.16
C GLY A 116 -11.27 -3.52 -0.49
N TYR A 117 -10.97 -3.90 -1.73
CA TYR A 117 -10.93 -5.29 -2.17
C TYR A 117 -9.83 -6.09 -1.44
N ASP A 118 -8.85 -5.39 -0.85
CA ASP A 118 -7.84 -5.99 0.05
C ASP A 118 -8.40 -6.54 1.37
N ASN A 119 -9.69 -6.35 1.67
CA ASN A 119 -10.33 -6.91 2.87
C ASN A 119 -10.88 -8.33 2.67
N ILE A 120 -10.81 -8.88 1.46
CA ILE A 120 -11.23 -10.26 1.16
C ILE A 120 -10.05 -11.10 0.67
N GLU A 121 -10.14 -12.41 0.86
CA GLU A 121 -9.08 -13.37 0.50
C GLU A 121 -8.67 -13.27 -0.97
N LYS A 122 -9.65 -13.19 -1.89
CA LYS A 122 -9.39 -13.05 -3.34
C LYS A 122 -8.55 -11.80 -3.64
N GLY A 123 -8.80 -10.68 -2.96
CA GLY A 123 -8.01 -9.45 -3.14
C GLY A 123 -6.62 -9.51 -2.49
N LEU A 124 -6.47 -10.19 -1.36
CA LEU A 124 -5.16 -10.42 -0.74
C LEU A 124 -4.27 -11.32 -1.60
N ASN A 125 -4.83 -12.40 -2.15
CA ASN A 125 -4.12 -13.29 -3.07
C ASN A 125 -3.65 -12.50 -4.29
N TYR A 126 -4.52 -11.66 -4.85
CA TYR A 126 -4.17 -10.84 -6.00
C TYR A 126 -3.07 -9.81 -5.71
N ILE A 127 -3.08 -9.18 -4.53
CA ILE A 127 -1.96 -8.32 -4.08
C ILE A 127 -0.65 -9.12 -4.04
N ASN A 128 -0.68 -10.34 -3.53
CA ASN A 128 0.51 -11.18 -3.43
C ASN A 128 1.03 -11.58 -4.82
N ASP A 129 0.14 -11.92 -5.75
CA ASP A 129 0.49 -12.27 -7.13
C ASP A 129 1.15 -11.08 -7.84
N ILE A 130 0.58 -9.88 -7.72
CA ILE A 130 1.19 -8.66 -8.29
C ILE A 130 2.57 -8.38 -7.67
N LYS A 131 2.70 -8.51 -6.34
CA LYS A 131 3.99 -8.28 -5.66
C LYS A 131 5.04 -9.30 -6.07
N ALA A 132 4.64 -10.53 -6.40
CA ALA A 132 5.52 -11.58 -6.89
C ALA A 132 6.00 -11.33 -8.33
N THR A 133 5.28 -10.53 -9.13
CA THR A 133 5.61 -10.26 -10.54
C THR A 133 6.12 -8.84 -10.82
N MET A 134 6.11 -7.93 -9.83
CA MET A 134 6.60 -6.56 -9.99
C MET A 134 8.07 -6.35 -9.58
N ASN A 135 8.64 -5.25 -10.06
CA ASN A 135 10.01 -4.78 -9.82
C ASN A 135 11.05 -5.86 -10.07
N ARG A 136 11.96 -6.09 -9.11
CA ARG A 136 13.01 -7.10 -9.22
C ARG A 136 12.46 -8.51 -9.41
N ASN A 137 11.30 -8.82 -8.82
CA ASN A 137 10.77 -10.19 -8.82
C ASN A 137 10.36 -10.62 -10.23
N ARG A 138 9.92 -9.66 -11.06
CA ARG A 138 9.67 -9.83 -12.49
C ARG A 138 10.76 -10.61 -13.23
N TYR A 139 12.04 -10.35 -12.93
CA TYR A 139 13.15 -10.98 -13.66
C TYR A 139 13.42 -12.42 -13.22
N PHE A 140 12.82 -12.85 -12.11
CA PHE A 140 12.97 -14.18 -11.53
C PHE A 140 11.67 -14.99 -11.62
N THR A 141 10.63 -14.43 -12.22
CA THR A 141 9.33 -15.08 -12.42
C THR A 141 9.21 -15.50 -13.88
N ASN A 142 8.67 -16.69 -14.13
CA ASN A 142 8.42 -17.19 -15.48
C ASN A 142 7.51 -16.21 -16.25
N ASP A 143 7.89 -15.85 -17.48
CA ASP A 143 7.14 -14.94 -18.36
C ASP A 143 5.68 -15.38 -18.57
N GLN A 144 5.38 -16.68 -18.49
CA GLN A 144 4.00 -17.18 -18.53
C GLN A 144 3.18 -16.76 -17.30
N ILE A 145 3.77 -16.81 -16.09
CA ILE A 145 3.12 -16.37 -14.85
C ILE A 145 2.94 -14.86 -14.85
N ILE A 146 3.92 -14.11 -15.39
CA ILE A 146 3.79 -12.67 -15.58
C ILE A 146 2.65 -12.38 -16.56
N GLY A 147 2.61 -13.10 -17.69
CA GLY A 147 1.54 -13.03 -18.67
C GLY A 147 0.18 -13.41 -18.09
N GLU A 148 0.09 -14.35 -17.16
CA GLU A 148 -1.15 -14.70 -16.48
C GLU A 148 -1.61 -13.62 -15.49
N VAL A 149 -0.69 -13.03 -14.73
CA VAL A 149 -0.98 -11.91 -13.82
C VAL A 149 -1.23 -10.60 -14.58
N THR A 150 -0.73 -10.43 -15.80
CA THR A 150 -0.99 -9.24 -16.62
C THR A 150 -2.16 -9.41 -17.59
N ASN A 151 -2.42 -10.63 -18.11
CA ASN A 151 -3.41 -10.92 -19.16
C ASN A 151 -4.53 -11.87 -18.72
N ASN A 152 -4.32 -12.80 -17.78
CA ASN A 152 -5.32 -13.78 -17.29
C ASN A 152 -5.79 -13.50 -15.85
N ASN A 153 -5.95 -12.24 -15.46
CA ASN A 153 -6.60 -12.00 -14.17
C ASN A 153 -8.04 -12.50 -14.23
N ASN A 154 -8.32 -13.54 -13.45
CA ASN A 154 -9.65 -13.92 -12.93
C ASN A 154 -10.27 -12.83 -12.02
N ILE A 155 -9.74 -11.60 -12.13
CA ILE A 155 -10.28 -10.32 -11.68
C ILE A 155 -10.25 -9.46 -12.95
N THR A 156 -11.34 -9.55 -13.69
CA THR A 156 -11.61 -8.64 -14.81
C THR A 156 -11.76 -7.21 -14.26
N ASP A 157 -11.63 -6.18 -15.10
CA ASP A 157 -12.06 -4.83 -14.72
C ASP A 157 -13.54 -4.84 -14.20
N GLN A 158 -14.32 -5.84 -14.60
CA GLN A 158 -15.63 -6.18 -14.06
C GLN A 158 -15.60 -6.57 -12.56
N ASP A 159 -14.66 -7.40 -12.11
CA ASP A 159 -14.56 -7.83 -10.71
C ASP A 159 -14.23 -6.66 -9.77
N ILE A 160 -13.32 -5.76 -10.18
CA ILE A 160 -12.97 -4.55 -9.41
C ILE A 160 -14.13 -3.54 -9.44
N SER A 161 -14.75 -3.32 -10.60
CA SER A 161 -15.86 -2.38 -10.74
C SER A 161 -17.15 -2.84 -10.05
N ASN A 162 -17.38 -4.16 -9.96
CA ASN A 162 -18.49 -4.74 -9.21
C ASN A 162 -18.25 -4.73 -7.69
N PHE A 163 -17.00 -4.57 -7.24
CA PHE A 163 -16.73 -4.43 -5.82
C PHE A 163 -17.11 -3.03 -5.35
N LYS A 164 -18.28 -2.93 -4.71
CA LYS A 164 -18.75 -1.68 -4.12
C LYS A 164 -17.75 -1.23 -3.04
N PRO A 165 -17.05 -0.10 -3.23
CA PRO A 165 -16.07 0.33 -2.25
C PRO A 165 -16.70 0.52 -0.89
N THR A 166 -16.03 0.09 0.18
CA THR A 166 -16.53 0.32 1.55
C THR A 166 -16.66 1.83 1.82
N PHE A 167 -15.87 2.65 1.13
CA PHE A 167 -15.99 4.10 1.03
C PHE A 167 -15.58 4.57 -0.36
N ALA A 168 -16.25 5.60 -0.87
CA ALA A 168 -15.78 6.29 -2.06
C ALA A 168 -14.50 7.08 -1.72
N LEU A 169 -13.47 6.97 -2.55
CA LEU A 169 -12.37 7.92 -2.51
C LEU A 169 -12.94 9.33 -2.70
N ASN A 170 -12.45 10.26 -1.89
CA ASN A 170 -12.81 11.66 -1.99
C ASN A 170 -11.53 12.49 -2.08
N PRO A 171 -11.37 13.33 -3.09
CA PRO A 171 -10.17 14.13 -3.25
C PRO A 171 -9.94 15.10 -2.08
N TYR A 172 -11.00 15.57 -1.44
CA TYR A 172 -10.96 16.52 -0.32
C TYR A 172 -10.82 15.86 1.06
N VAL A 173 -10.98 14.54 1.17
CA VAL A 173 -10.87 13.82 2.45
C VAL A 173 -9.72 12.81 2.37
N PRO A 174 -8.70 12.91 3.24
CA PRO A 174 -7.58 11.96 3.21
C PRO A 174 -8.05 10.51 3.30
N PHE A 175 -7.49 9.63 2.48
CA PHE A 175 -7.79 8.18 2.46
C PHE A 175 -7.75 7.56 3.86
N LYS A 176 -6.77 7.95 4.68
CA LYS A 176 -6.64 7.48 6.08
C LYS A 176 -7.87 7.86 6.93
N THR A 177 -8.48 9.01 6.68
CA THR A 177 -9.69 9.46 7.38
C THR A 177 -10.90 8.67 6.92
N LEU A 178 -11.06 8.46 5.61
CA LEU A 178 -12.14 7.64 5.06
C LEU A 178 -12.05 6.18 5.54
N ALA A 179 -10.86 5.58 5.45
CA ALA A 179 -10.60 4.22 5.92
C ALA A 179 -10.81 4.08 7.44
N LYS A 180 -10.57 5.13 8.24
CA LYS A 180 -10.89 5.13 9.66
C LYS A 180 -12.40 5.20 9.90
N ALA A 181 -13.12 6.04 9.16
CA ALA A 181 -14.57 6.18 9.28
C ALA A 181 -15.29 4.87 8.95
N THR A 182 -14.81 4.11 7.96
CA THR A 182 -15.36 2.78 7.67
C THR A 182 -14.98 1.74 8.69
N ASN A 183 -13.74 1.76 9.19
CA ASN A 183 -13.33 0.89 10.30
C ASN A 183 -14.11 1.16 11.60
N LEU A 184 -14.59 2.38 11.82
CA LEU A 184 -15.47 2.73 12.94
C LEU A 184 -16.88 2.14 12.76
N ASN A 185 -17.38 2.07 11.52
CA ASN A 185 -18.64 1.40 11.21
C ASN A 185 -18.53 -0.13 11.20
N THR A 186 -17.36 -0.69 10.90
CA THR A 186 -17.09 -2.14 10.99
C THR A 186 -16.52 -2.57 12.34
N GLN A 187 -16.33 -1.66 13.30
CA GLN A 187 -15.77 -1.93 14.64
C GLN A 187 -16.69 -2.73 15.58
N LEU A 188 -17.58 -3.54 15.01
CA LEU A 188 -18.24 -4.66 15.67
C LEU A 188 -17.49 -5.97 15.42
N TYR A 189 -16.16 -5.95 15.22
CA TYR A 189 -15.37 -7.18 15.24
C TYR A 189 -15.31 -7.69 16.67
N SER A 190 -16.17 -8.66 16.96
CA SER A 190 -16.12 -9.50 18.14
C SER A 190 -14.91 -10.44 18.02
N VAL A 191 -13.82 -10.15 18.74
CA VAL A 191 -12.67 -11.04 18.90
C VAL A 191 -13.06 -12.17 19.86
N TRP A 192 -13.08 -13.41 19.37
CA TRP A 192 -13.35 -14.60 20.17
C TRP A 192 -12.08 -15.07 20.87
N VAL A 193 -12.18 -15.29 22.18
CA VAL A 193 -11.04 -15.69 23.03
C VAL A 193 -11.33 -17.06 23.65
N TYR A 194 -10.35 -17.95 23.53
CA TYR A 194 -10.36 -19.24 24.21
C TYR A 194 -9.12 -19.32 25.09
N ILE A 195 -9.31 -19.71 26.34
CA ILE A 195 -8.21 -19.98 27.27
C ILE A 195 -8.11 -21.48 27.42
N LYS A 196 -6.92 -22.04 27.16
CA LYS A 196 -6.64 -23.47 27.36
C LYS A 196 -5.93 -23.64 28.70
N ILE A 197 -6.58 -24.31 29.65
CA ILE A 197 -6.01 -24.68 30.95
C ILE A 197 -6.13 -26.20 31.06
N ASP A 198 -5.00 -26.89 31.24
CA ASP A 198 -4.92 -28.34 31.52
C ASP A 198 -5.83 -29.19 30.61
N ASP A 199 -5.66 -29.02 29.30
CA ASP A 199 -6.41 -29.67 28.21
C ASP A 199 -7.92 -29.41 28.12
N LYS A 200 -8.47 -28.54 28.98
CA LYS A 200 -9.83 -28.03 28.85
C LYS A 200 -9.83 -26.68 28.15
N THR A 201 -10.62 -26.57 27.09
CA THR A 201 -10.86 -25.28 26.39
C THR A 201 -12.02 -24.58 27.06
N ILE A 202 -11.76 -23.42 27.68
CA ILE A 202 -12.80 -22.56 28.25
C ILE A 202 -13.09 -21.44 27.26
N TYR A 203 -14.37 -21.30 26.89
CA TYR A 203 -14.87 -20.32 25.96
C TYR A 203 -15.20 -19.03 26.71
N TYR A 204 -14.58 -17.90 26.33
CA TYR A 204 -14.92 -16.59 26.90
C TYR A 204 -15.47 -15.62 25.85
N ASN A 205 -16.21 -14.63 26.36
CA ASN A 205 -16.92 -13.57 25.66
C ASN A 205 -16.13 -12.91 24.52
N THR A 206 -16.88 -12.37 23.57
CA THR A 206 -16.34 -11.58 22.47
C THR A 206 -15.93 -10.18 22.93
N PHE A 207 -14.72 -9.72 22.55
CA PHE A 207 -14.26 -8.36 22.80
C PHE A 207 -14.35 -7.49 21.55
N VAL A 208 -14.78 -6.24 21.68
CA VAL A 208 -14.90 -5.28 20.55
C VAL A 208 -13.56 -4.83 19.95
N SER A 209 -12.44 -5.04 20.65
CA SER A 209 -11.09 -4.79 20.13
C SER A 209 -10.00 -5.46 20.96
N MET A 210 -8.81 -5.63 20.38
CA MET A 210 -7.62 -6.12 21.08
C MET A 210 -7.20 -5.22 22.25
N ASN A 211 -7.40 -3.91 22.15
CA ASN A 211 -7.08 -2.98 23.24
C ASN A 211 -8.03 -3.17 24.42
N TYR A 212 -9.31 -3.38 24.14
CA TYR A 212 -10.31 -3.63 25.16
C TYR A 212 -10.06 -4.98 25.86
N MET A 213 -9.70 -6.00 25.08
CA MET A 213 -9.24 -7.30 25.59
C MET A 213 -7.98 -7.18 26.45
N ALA A 214 -6.97 -6.44 25.99
CA ALA A 214 -5.73 -6.19 26.74
C ALA A 214 -6.00 -5.57 28.10
N LYS A 215 -6.89 -4.58 28.13
CA LYS A 215 -7.32 -3.95 29.37
C LYS A 215 -8.07 -4.92 30.29
N ALA A 216 -8.99 -5.72 29.74
CA ALA A 216 -9.77 -6.69 30.51
C ALA A 216 -8.91 -7.82 31.09
N LEU A 217 -7.90 -8.28 30.35
CA LEU A 217 -6.96 -9.33 30.77
C LEU A 217 -5.75 -8.78 31.54
N GLN A 218 -5.67 -7.46 31.74
CA GLN A 218 -4.52 -6.78 32.36
C GLN A 218 -3.17 -7.10 31.67
N LEU A 219 -3.21 -7.29 30.35
CA LEU A 219 -2.05 -7.55 29.50
C LEU A 219 -1.72 -6.34 28.63
N LYS A 220 -0.51 -6.31 28.08
CA LYS A 220 -0.15 -5.34 27.04
C LYS A 220 -0.71 -5.80 25.68
N PRO A 221 -1.20 -4.90 24.81
CA PRO A 221 -1.77 -5.29 23.50
C PRO A 221 -0.82 -6.13 22.63
N HIS A 222 0.49 -5.86 22.69
CA HIS A 222 1.47 -6.63 21.93
C HIS A 222 1.63 -8.07 22.44
N THR A 223 1.42 -8.33 23.73
CA THR A 223 1.45 -9.68 24.30
C THR A 223 0.36 -10.53 23.66
N ILE A 224 -0.84 -9.96 23.53
CA ILE A 224 -2.00 -10.60 22.93
C ILE A 224 -1.80 -10.86 21.43
N SER A 225 -1.17 -9.93 20.71
CA SER A 225 -0.95 -10.06 19.25
C SER A 225 -0.19 -11.32 18.82
N LYS A 226 0.64 -11.88 19.72
CA LYS A 226 1.43 -13.10 19.47
C LYS A 226 0.59 -14.37 19.39
N TYR A 227 -0.61 -14.34 19.96
CA TYR A 227 -1.50 -15.51 20.10
C TYR A 227 -2.65 -15.47 19.09
N ARG A 228 -2.57 -14.59 18.08
CA ARG A 228 -3.59 -14.42 17.04
C ARG A 228 -3.50 -15.54 16.02
N ASP A 229 -4.59 -16.30 15.91
CA ASP A 229 -4.82 -17.24 14.83
C ASP A 229 -5.43 -16.50 13.64
N TYR A 230 -4.63 -16.33 12.60
CA TYR A 230 -5.00 -15.64 11.36
C TYR A 230 -5.75 -16.53 10.38
N ASN A 231 -5.88 -17.83 10.65
CA ASN A 231 -6.49 -18.81 9.73
C ASN A 231 -8.03 -18.88 9.83
N LYS A 232 -8.65 -18.01 10.64
CA LYS A 232 -10.12 -17.95 10.80
C LYS A 232 -10.65 -16.63 10.27
N ALA A 233 -11.83 -16.68 9.63
CA ALA A 233 -12.52 -15.52 9.04
C ALA A 233 -12.74 -14.37 10.05
N THR A 234 -12.79 -14.70 11.34
CA THR A 234 -12.56 -13.78 12.46
C THR A 234 -11.26 -14.15 13.18
N PRO A 235 -10.44 -13.18 13.60
CA PRO A 235 -9.21 -13.48 14.30
C PRO A 235 -9.54 -14.08 15.67
N ASN A 236 -9.20 -15.34 15.87
CA ASN A 236 -9.39 -16.03 17.13
C ASN A 236 -8.05 -16.10 17.87
N MET A 237 -8.07 -16.18 19.20
CA MET A 237 -6.84 -16.23 19.99
C MET A 237 -6.85 -17.39 20.97
N MET A 238 -5.71 -18.08 21.08
CA MET A 238 -5.47 -19.15 22.06
C MET A 238 -4.42 -18.69 23.06
N LEU A 239 -4.83 -18.46 24.31
CA LEU A 239 -3.90 -18.20 25.40
C LEU A 239 -3.64 -19.52 26.14
N THR A 240 -2.36 -19.85 26.29
CA THR A 240 -1.86 -20.95 27.12
C THR A 240 -1.15 -20.36 28.32
N ASN A 241 -1.49 -20.83 29.53
CA ASN A 241 -0.70 -20.53 30.74
C ASN A 241 0.69 -21.17 30.66
#